data_AF-A0A1C6IK83-F1
#
_entry.id   AF-A0A1C6IK83-F1
#
_cell.length_a   1.000
_cell.length_b   1.000
_cell.length_c   1.000
_cell.angle_alpha   90.00
_cell.angle_beta   90.00
_cell.angle_gamma   90.00
#
_symmetry.space_group_name_H-M   'P 1'
#
loop_
_entity.id
_entity.type
_entity.pdbx_description
1 polymer ?
#
loop_
_entity_poly.entity_id
_entity_poly.type
_entity_poly.pdbx_seq_one_letter_code
_entity_poly.pdbx_strand_id
1 'polypeptide(L)'
;MALFELNQDYGPKPGEEWSAPTFKDCAAADLELTFFEENEHAEWHTVDGKKVLVILEDHGLKERAAHWEAGAKQNFDTGLYTAYTVLYIRTEDYGPKPKIGKHLVLDKGEKTQRTYSILSCEEETGVYRISMERTRQ
;
A
#
# COMPACT_ATOMS: atom_id res chain seq x y z
N MET A 1 -7.95 18.08 -38.13
CA MET A 1 -9.06 17.83 -37.17
C MET A 1 -8.93 16.38 -36.76
N ALA A 2 -8.63 16.08 -35.50
CA ALA A 2 -8.60 14.70 -35.04
C ALA A 2 -10.04 14.28 -34.71
N LEU A 3 -10.54 13.24 -35.39
CA LEU A 3 -11.73 12.51 -34.95
C LEU A 3 -11.34 11.82 -33.64
N PHE A 4 -11.99 12.18 -32.53
CA PHE A 4 -11.97 11.32 -31.36
C PHE A 4 -12.85 10.11 -31.68
N GLU A 5 -12.25 8.92 -31.73
CA GLU A 5 -13.01 7.67 -31.77
C GLU A 5 -13.64 7.46 -30.40
N LEU A 6 -14.93 7.75 -30.32
CA LEU A 6 -15.72 7.54 -29.11
C LEU A 6 -16.12 6.06 -29.06
N ASN A 7 -15.34 5.24 -28.37
CA ASN A 7 -15.73 3.87 -28.04
C ASN A 7 -16.85 3.90 -27.00
N GLN A 8 -18.10 3.87 -27.46
CA GLN A 8 -19.27 3.70 -26.60
C GLN A 8 -19.62 2.21 -26.51
N ASP A 9 -19.46 1.63 -25.32
CA ASP A 9 -19.86 0.26 -25.03
C ASP A 9 -21.33 0.23 -24.59
N TYR A 10 -22.23 -0.21 -25.48
CA TYR A 10 -23.69 -0.15 -25.29
C TYR A 10 -24.28 -1.41 -24.63
N GLY A 11 -23.54 -2.03 -23.71
CA GLY A 11 -23.95 -3.27 -23.06
C GLY A 11 -23.64 -4.52 -23.89
N PRO A 12 -24.26 -5.68 -23.55
CA PRO A 12 -23.85 -6.96 -24.08
C PRO A 12 -23.95 -7.01 -25.61
N LYS A 13 -23.00 -7.70 -26.24
CA LYS A 13 -23.04 -7.90 -27.69
C LYS A 13 -24.25 -8.75 -28.08
N PRO A 14 -24.74 -8.64 -29.33
CA PRO A 14 -25.88 -9.44 -29.78
C PRO A 14 -25.61 -10.94 -29.56
N GLY A 15 -26.40 -11.58 -28.69
CA GLY A 15 -26.26 -13.00 -28.31
C GLY A 15 -25.62 -13.25 -26.94
N GLU A 16 -25.15 -12.21 -26.26
CA GLU A 16 -24.64 -12.27 -24.90
C GLU A 16 -25.75 -11.89 -23.91
N GLU A 17 -26.10 -12.80 -23.01
CA GLU A 17 -27.16 -12.57 -22.02
C GLU A 17 -26.57 -11.74 -20.88
N TRP A 18 -27.17 -10.57 -20.61
CA TRP A 18 -26.75 -9.74 -19.50
C TRP A 18 -27.04 -10.44 -18.18
N SER A 19 -26.00 -10.72 -17.39
CA SER A 19 -26.14 -11.16 -16.00
C SER A 19 -25.84 -9.97 -15.08
N ALA A 20 -26.72 -9.75 -14.10
CA ALA A 20 -26.43 -8.78 -13.05
C ALA A 20 -25.16 -9.20 -12.29
N PRO A 21 -24.21 -8.28 -12.02
CA PRO A 21 -23.05 -8.58 -11.21
C PRO A 21 -23.48 -8.90 -9.78
N THR A 22 -22.75 -9.81 -9.13
CA THR A 22 -22.94 -10.06 -7.70
C THR A 22 -22.30 -8.93 -6.88
N PHE A 23 -22.66 -8.84 -5.60
CA PHE A 23 -22.00 -7.91 -4.68
C PHE A 23 -20.48 -8.07 -4.65
N LYS A 24 -19.99 -9.32 -4.76
CA LYS A 24 -18.54 -9.59 -4.77
C LYS A 24 -17.87 -9.09 -6.04
N ASP A 25 -18.55 -9.16 -7.18
CA ASP A 25 -18.04 -8.65 -8.45
C ASP A 25 -17.95 -7.12 -8.42
N CYS A 26 -18.98 -6.45 -7.89
CA CYS A 26 -18.95 -5.01 -7.65
C CYS A 26 -17.81 -4.62 -6.69
N ALA A 27 -17.70 -5.30 -5.55
CA ALA A 27 -16.66 -4.99 -4.56
C ALA A 27 -15.24 -5.21 -5.10
N ALA A 28 -15.04 -6.21 -5.96
CA ALA A 28 -13.77 -6.43 -6.64
C ALA A 28 -13.48 -5.32 -7.65
N ALA A 29 -14.47 -4.88 -8.43
CA ALA A 29 -14.32 -3.77 -9.37
C ALA A 29 -14.01 -2.45 -8.65
N ASP A 30 -14.62 -2.19 -7.49
CA ASP A 30 -14.40 -0.99 -6.70
C ASP A 30 -12.96 -0.87 -6.19
N LEU A 31 -12.22 -1.98 -6.05
CA LEU A 31 -10.79 -1.91 -5.73
C LEU A 31 -10.03 -1.10 -6.77
N GLU A 32 -10.30 -1.31 -8.05
CA GLU A 32 -9.63 -0.59 -9.13
C GLU A 32 -10.25 0.80 -9.35
N LEU A 33 -11.59 0.88 -9.36
CA LEU A 33 -12.32 2.08 -9.77
C LEU A 33 -12.46 3.13 -8.66
N THR A 34 -12.29 2.76 -7.40
CA THR A 34 -12.51 3.66 -6.26
C THR A 34 -11.31 3.64 -5.32
N PHE A 35 -10.99 2.49 -4.71
CA PHE A 35 -9.97 2.47 -3.67
C PHE A 35 -8.57 2.79 -4.19
N PHE A 36 -8.19 2.25 -5.35
CA PHE A 36 -6.91 2.53 -5.99
C PHE A 36 -7.07 3.53 -7.14
N GLU A 37 -7.95 4.52 -7.01
CA GLU A 37 -8.01 5.65 -7.94
C GLU A 37 -6.79 6.55 -7.73
N GLU A 38 -6.01 6.74 -8.80
CA GLU A 38 -4.71 7.43 -8.76
C GLU A 38 -4.81 8.93 -8.49
N ASN A 39 -5.99 9.52 -8.70
CA ASN A 39 -6.23 10.94 -8.52
C ASN A 39 -6.88 11.28 -7.18
N GLU A 40 -7.19 10.28 -6.34
CA GLU A 40 -7.92 10.50 -5.09
C GLU A 40 -7.25 9.83 -3.89
N HIS A 41 -7.01 8.52 -3.95
CA HIS A 41 -6.63 7.72 -2.78
C HIS A 41 -5.26 7.08 -2.89
N ALA A 42 -4.79 6.77 -4.10
CA ALA A 42 -3.55 6.03 -4.30
C ALA A 42 -2.50 6.85 -5.06
N GLU A 43 -1.24 6.61 -4.76
CA GLU A 43 -0.09 7.28 -5.37
C GLU A 43 0.87 6.24 -5.98
N TRP A 44 1.49 6.61 -7.09
CA TRP A 44 2.48 5.77 -7.77
C TRP A 44 3.80 5.72 -6.98
N HIS A 45 4.17 4.54 -6.52
CA HIS A 45 5.44 4.30 -5.84
C HIS A 45 6.20 3.13 -6.45
N THR A 46 7.50 3.05 -6.17
CA THR A 46 8.31 1.88 -6.48
C THR A 46 8.46 1.02 -5.24
N VAL A 47 7.73 -0.08 -5.14
CA VAL A 47 7.78 -1.03 -4.01
C VAL A 47 8.66 -2.22 -4.38
N ASP A 48 9.74 -2.44 -3.63
CA ASP A 48 10.74 -3.51 -3.86
C ASP A 48 11.25 -3.55 -5.34
N GLY A 49 11.29 -2.39 -6.01
CA GLY A 49 11.73 -2.26 -7.39
C GLY A 49 10.63 -2.35 -8.45
N LYS A 50 9.36 -2.62 -8.07
CA LYS A 50 8.22 -2.62 -8.98
C LYS A 50 7.42 -1.32 -8.85
N LYS A 51 7.17 -0.64 -9.97
CA LYS A 51 6.31 0.56 -9.99
C LYS A 51 4.84 0.14 -9.92
N VAL A 52 4.15 0.56 -8.87
CA VAL A 52 2.80 0.13 -8.50
C VAL A 52 2.03 1.28 -7.87
N LEU A 53 0.70 1.21 -7.95
CA LEU A 53 -0.19 2.18 -7.34
C LEU A 53 -0.54 1.71 -5.92
N VAL A 54 -0.32 2.56 -4.92
CA VAL A 54 -0.44 2.16 -3.50
C VAL A 54 -1.07 3.25 -2.65
N ILE A 55 -1.62 2.86 -1.51
CA ILE A 55 -2.10 3.80 -0.50
C ILE A 55 -1.17 3.70 0.71
N LEU A 56 -0.65 4.84 1.16
CA LEU A 56 0.22 4.93 2.33
C LEU A 56 -0.51 5.72 3.43
N GLU A 57 -0.76 5.07 4.56
CA GLU A 57 -1.33 5.69 5.75
C GLU A 57 -0.23 5.84 6.82
N ASP A 58 0.15 7.07 7.16
CA ASP A 58 1.12 7.34 8.23
C ASP A 58 0.38 7.49 9.57
N HIS A 59 0.65 6.59 10.52
CA HIS A 59 0.05 6.64 11.87
C HIS A 59 0.85 7.52 12.84
N GLY A 60 1.85 8.27 12.35
CA GLY A 60 2.62 9.22 13.12
C GLY A 60 3.85 8.63 13.82
N LEU A 61 4.54 9.49 14.57
CA LEU A 61 5.76 9.16 15.29
C LEU A 61 5.42 8.71 16.71
N LYS A 62 5.92 7.55 17.11
CA LYS A 62 5.88 7.10 18.51
C LYS A 62 7.30 7.06 19.06
N GLU A 63 7.48 7.61 20.26
CA GLU A 63 8.74 7.42 21.00
C GLU A 63 8.96 5.93 21.26
N ARG A 64 10.19 5.46 21.01
CA ARG A 64 10.55 4.08 21.29
C ARG A 64 10.56 3.86 22.80
N ALA A 65 9.87 2.82 23.27
CA ALA A 65 9.83 2.46 24.69
C ALA A 65 11.25 2.41 25.26
N ALA A 66 11.47 3.16 26.34
CA ALA A 66 12.77 3.22 26.99
C ALA A 66 13.11 1.86 27.59
N HIS A 67 14.22 1.26 27.13
CA HIS A 67 14.83 0.18 27.88
C HIS A 67 15.47 0.78 29.13
N TRP A 68 14.99 0.34 30.29
CA TRP A 68 15.59 0.62 31.57
C TRP A 68 16.60 -0.48 31.86
N GLU A 69 17.88 -0.13 31.80
CA GLU A 69 18.95 -1.05 32.17
C GLU A 69 19.79 -0.37 33.25
N ALA A 70 19.93 -1.04 34.41
CA ALA A 70 20.65 -0.54 35.58
C ALA A 70 20.21 0.85 36.11
N GLY A 71 18.94 1.24 35.93
CA GLY A 71 18.39 2.50 36.45
C GLY A 71 18.65 3.73 35.57
N ALA A 72 19.31 3.57 34.41
CA ALA A 72 19.50 4.62 33.43
C ALA A 72 18.53 4.43 32.23
N LYS A 73 17.85 5.50 31.83
CA LYS A 73 16.98 5.54 30.65
C LYS A 73 17.87 5.63 29.40
N GLN A 74 18.17 4.50 28.76
CA GLN A 74 19.10 4.43 27.62
C GLN A 74 18.67 5.27 26.40
N ASN A 75 17.38 5.56 26.26
CA ASN A 75 16.85 6.28 25.09
C ASN A 75 16.79 7.81 25.28
N PHE A 76 17.22 8.36 26.42
CA PHE A 76 16.96 9.77 26.76
C PHE A 76 17.74 10.77 25.88
N ASP A 77 18.90 10.37 25.33
CA ASP A 77 19.82 11.29 24.62
C ASP A 77 19.88 11.07 23.10
N THR A 78 19.24 10.01 22.58
CA THR A 78 19.39 9.60 21.18
C THR A 78 18.30 10.07 20.21
N GLY A 79 17.19 10.63 20.71
CA GLY A 79 16.11 11.14 19.84
C GLY A 79 15.49 10.12 18.87
N LEU A 80 15.62 8.82 19.16
CA LEU A 80 15.18 7.75 18.25
C LEU A 80 13.65 7.62 18.24
N TYR A 81 13.03 8.00 17.12
CA TYR A 81 11.60 7.85 16.89
C TYR A 81 11.32 6.65 15.98
N THR A 82 10.24 5.93 16.27
CA THR A 82 9.72 4.89 15.38
C THR A 82 8.51 5.46 14.65
N ALA A 83 8.58 5.50 13.33
CA ALA A 83 7.44 5.87 12.48
C ALA A 83 6.71 4.60 12.05
N TYR A 84 5.39 4.58 12.19
CA TYR A 84 4.54 3.48 11.76
C TYR A 84 3.76 3.90 10.52
N THR A 85 3.77 3.05 9.50
CA THR A 85 3.05 3.28 8.26
C THR A 85 2.31 2.00 7.88
N VAL A 86 1.10 2.13 7.35
CA VAL A 86 0.39 1.03 6.71
C VAL A 86 0.43 1.24 5.21
N LEU A 87 0.83 0.18 4.50
CA LEU A 87 0.81 0.11 3.05
C LEU A 87 -0.36 -0.77 2.62
N TYR A 88 -1.27 -0.22 1.83
CA TYR A 88 -2.25 -1.00 1.08
C TYR A 88 -1.78 -1.17 -0.35
N ILE A 89 -1.72 -2.43 -0.79
CA ILE A 89 -1.28 -2.81 -2.14
C ILE A 89 -2.06 -4.03 -2.62
N ARG A 90 -2.44 -4.05 -3.91
CA ARG A 90 -3.09 -5.22 -4.50
C ARG A 90 -2.17 -6.42 -4.45
N THR A 91 -2.75 -7.58 -4.18
CA THR A 91 -2.04 -8.88 -4.14
C THR A 91 -1.39 -9.19 -5.48
N GLU A 92 -2.05 -8.88 -6.60
CA GLU A 92 -1.52 -9.06 -7.96
C GLU A 92 -0.32 -8.14 -8.24
N ASP A 93 -0.31 -6.95 -7.63
CA ASP A 93 0.79 -6.00 -7.77
C ASP A 93 2.00 -6.39 -6.92
N TYR A 94 1.79 -6.83 -5.69
CA TYR A 94 2.91 -7.23 -4.82
C TYR A 94 3.45 -8.64 -5.16
N GLY A 95 2.55 -9.57 -5.52
CA GLY A 95 2.84 -10.98 -5.71
C GLY A 95 2.74 -11.77 -4.40
N PRO A 96 3.73 -12.63 -4.05
CA PRO A 96 3.62 -13.50 -2.89
C PRO A 96 3.60 -12.71 -1.58
N LYS A 97 2.80 -13.20 -0.61
CA LYS A 97 2.68 -12.59 0.72
C LYS A 97 4.07 -12.33 1.34
N PRO A 98 4.36 -11.10 1.78
CA PRO A 98 5.66 -10.75 2.33
C PRO A 98 5.95 -11.50 3.63
N LYS A 99 7.23 -11.79 3.85
CA LYS A 99 7.71 -12.33 5.12
C LYS A 99 7.83 -11.23 6.16
N ILE A 100 7.26 -11.47 7.34
CA ILE A 100 7.41 -10.58 8.51
C ILE A 100 8.88 -10.45 8.88
N GLY A 101 9.30 -9.23 9.24
CA GLY A 101 10.68 -8.87 9.56
C GLY A 101 11.58 -8.61 8.33
N LYS A 102 11.11 -8.90 7.11
CA LYS A 102 11.84 -8.50 5.89
C LYS A 102 11.81 -6.98 5.75
N HIS A 103 12.87 -6.42 5.18
CA HIS A 103 12.85 -5.04 4.74
C HIS A 103 12.08 -4.87 3.43
N LEU A 104 11.23 -3.85 3.39
CA LEU A 104 10.59 -3.33 2.20
C LEU A 104 11.28 -2.02 1.81
N VAL A 105 11.67 -1.90 0.55
CA VAL A 105 12.28 -0.68 0.01
C VAL A 105 11.26 0.06 -0.84
N LEU A 106 10.90 1.26 -0.41
CA LEU A 106 10.04 2.18 -1.13
C LEU A 106 10.89 3.21 -1.87
N ASP A 107 10.55 3.47 -3.13
CA ASP A 107 11.15 4.49 -4.02
C ASP A 107 12.67 4.40 -4.10
N LYS A 108 13.17 3.18 -4.34
CA LYS A 108 14.61 2.93 -4.44
C LYS A 108 15.27 3.84 -5.50
N GLY A 109 16.29 4.57 -5.09
CA GLY A 109 17.05 5.48 -5.96
C GLY A 109 16.49 6.91 -6.01
N GLU A 110 15.32 7.16 -5.45
CA GLU A 110 14.70 8.49 -5.38
C GLU A 110 15.05 9.23 -4.09
N LYS A 111 14.86 10.55 -4.07
CA LYS A 111 15.01 11.36 -2.84
C LYS A 111 14.03 10.95 -1.74
N THR A 112 12.91 10.35 -2.11
CA THR A 112 11.88 9.86 -1.20
C THR A 112 12.16 8.45 -0.69
N GLN A 113 13.31 7.84 -1.04
CA GLN A 113 13.62 6.46 -0.67
C GLN A 113 13.46 6.22 0.84
N ARG A 114 12.70 5.19 1.20
CA ARG A 114 12.51 4.74 2.58
C ARG A 114 12.66 3.24 2.66
N THR A 115 13.32 2.77 3.71
CA THR A 115 13.38 1.35 4.05
C THR A 115 12.58 1.12 5.31
N TYR A 116 11.62 0.21 5.22
CA TYR A 116 10.76 -0.18 6.33
C TYR A 116 11.01 -1.63 6.72
N SER A 117 10.78 -1.96 7.98
CA SER A 117 10.67 -3.33 8.48
C SER A 117 9.21 -3.74 8.51
N ILE A 118 8.86 -4.87 7.91
CA ILE A 118 7.48 -5.37 7.90
C ILE A 118 7.13 -5.97 9.27
N LEU A 119 6.07 -5.47 9.89
CA LEU A 119 5.59 -5.93 11.20
C LEU A 119 4.49 -6.98 11.06
N SER A 120 3.54 -6.77 10.15
CA SER A 120 2.46 -7.70 9.87
C SER A 120 1.97 -7.55 8.44
N CYS A 121 1.32 -8.59 7.93
CA CYS A 121 0.64 -8.54 6.64
C CYS A 121 -0.66 -9.35 6.74
N GLU A 122 -1.77 -8.65 6.53
CA GLU A 122 -3.12 -9.19 6.39
C GLU A 122 -3.51 -9.15 4.91
N GLU A 123 -4.33 -10.09 4.48
CA GLU A 123 -4.90 -10.13 3.13
C GLU A 123 -6.41 -10.09 3.26
N GLU A 124 -7.04 -9.12 2.62
CA GLU A 124 -8.49 -8.99 2.57
C GLU A 124 -8.91 -8.75 1.11
N THR A 125 -9.64 -9.71 0.55
CA THR A 125 -10.28 -9.60 -0.78
C THR A 125 -9.32 -9.11 -1.88
N GLY A 126 -8.11 -9.68 -1.96
CA GLY A 126 -7.15 -9.30 -3.01
C GLY A 126 -6.30 -8.05 -2.72
N VAL A 127 -6.38 -7.49 -1.51
CA VAL A 127 -5.51 -6.39 -1.04
C VAL A 127 -4.70 -6.85 0.16
N TYR A 128 -3.39 -6.56 0.14
CA TYR A 128 -2.54 -6.66 1.32
C TYR A 128 -2.59 -5.37 2.13
N ARG A 129 -2.84 -5.52 3.43
CA ARG A 129 -2.63 -4.49 4.45
C ARG A 129 -1.33 -4.80 5.19
N ILE A 130 -0.28 -4.02 4.93
CA ILE A 130 1.06 -4.27 5.45
C ILE A 130 1.40 -3.19 6.46
N SER A 131 1.46 -3.57 7.74
CA SER A 131 1.94 -2.67 8.78
C SER A 131 3.46 -2.71 8.82
N MET A 132 4.10 -1.55 8.79
CA MET A 132 5.55 -1.44 8.68
C MET A 132 6.10 -0.29 9.51
N GLU A 133 7.34 -0.42 9.95
CA GLU A 133 8.00 0.61 10.76
C GLU A 133 9.33 1.04 10.17
N ARG A 134 9.73 2.27 10.49
CA ARG A 134 11.07 2.78 10.20
C ARG A 134 11.61 3.56 11.38
N THR A 135 12.87 3.33 11.71
CA THR A 135 13.61 4.14 12.68
C THR A 135 14.02 5.48 12.03
N ARG A 136 13.72 6.59 12.71
CA ARG A 136 14.24 7.92 12.38
C ARG A 136 15.28 8.33 13.41
N GLN A 137 16.38 8.89 12.92
CA GLN A 137 17.44 9.54 13.69
C GLN A 137 17.31 11.05 13.55
#